data_AF-A0A2B4SKZ4-F1
#
_entry.id   AF-A0A2B4SKZ4-F1
#
_cell.length_a   1.000
_cell.length_b   1.000
_cell.length_c   1.000
_cell.angle_alpha   90.00
_cell.angle_beta   90.00
_cell.angle_gamma   90.00
#
_symmetry.space_group_name_H-M   'P 1'
#
loop_
_entity.id
_entity.type
_entity.pdbx_description
1 polymer ?
#
loop_
_entity_poly.entity_id
_entity_poly.type
_entity_poly.pdbx_seq_one_letter_code
_entity_poly.pdbx_strand_id
1 'polypeptide(L)'
;MYAAVPPPEQSIPESSGSKEKEGPPRGISEETWQRFQHLRERRLQCCKVSTEKRVKELRKKATTSVLDNFTRDEEVAELRDQGVILKKAGNKRRPTEFSHMQEKIKVKKGNEKRWNELQQYFNSAVHLEEHETAHMKYIPKNKIERNLEVALKEKKFELSEKLNKQLMEHDFAVKVAQAVECRDYSKIKGAEDEKAKRRKQSKPHWAFEQKARWESKGNM
;
A
#
# COMPACT_ATOMS: atom_id res chain seq x y z
N MET A 1 48.22 39.32 -30.53
CA MET A 1 47.78 38.01 -31.04
C MET A 1 48.11 36.98 -29.98
N TYR A 2 47.13 36.52 -29.21
CA TYR A 2 47.35 35.50 -28.18
C TYR A 2 47.09 34.13 -28.81
N ALA A 3 48.13 33.30 -28.90
CA ALA A 3 48.00 31.92 -29.33
C ALA A 3 47.31 31.12 -28.22
N ALA A 4 46.16 30.51 -28.53
CA ALA A 4 45.45 29.63 -27.62
C ALA A 4 46.28 28.36 -27.39
N VAL A 5 46.64 28.09 -26.13
CA VAL A 5 47.25 26.83 -25.72
C VAL A 5 46.18 25.74 -25.82
N PRO A 6 46.40 24.66 -26.59
CA PRO A 6 45.42 23.57 -26.68
C PRO A 6 45.30 22.83 -25.35
N PRO A 7 44.09 22.38 -24.97
CA PRO A 7 43.87 21.66 -23.73
C PRO A 7 44.60 20.30 -23.72
N PRO A 8 45.03 19.83 -22.55
CA PRO A 8 45.80 18.59 -22.42
C PRO A 8 44.95 17.38 -22.84
N GLU A 9 45.50 16.58 -23.76
CA GLU A 9 44.93 15.31 -24.18
C GLU A 9 44.90 14.34 -22.98
N GLN A 10 43.70 14.03 -22.49
CA GLN A 10 43.50 12.91 -21.59
C GLN A 10 43.56 11.64 -22.43
N SER A 11 44.75 11.03 -22.47
CA SER A 11 44.95 9.67 -22.98
C SER A 11 44.06 8.72 -22.17
N ILE A 12 42.96 8.27 -22.77
CA ILE A 12 42.18 7.14 -22.28
C ILE A 12 43.08 5.92 -22.48
N PRO A 13 43.47 5.18 -21.42
CA PRO A 13 44.20 3.94 -21.62
C PRO A 13 43.25 2.95 -22.29
N GLU A 14 43.60 2.60 -23.54
CA GLU A 14 42.98 1.53 -24.29
C GLU A 14 43.02 0.25 -23.46
N SER A 15 41.84 -0.25 -23.12
CA SER A 15 41.65 -1.52 -22.43
C SER A 15 42.03 -2.66 -23.39
N SER A 16 43.30 -3.02 -23.40
CA SER A 16 43.76 -4.31 -23.92
C SER A 16 43.20 -5.41 -23.02
N GLY A 17 42.26 -6.19 -23.55
CA GLY A 17 41.71 -7.36 -22.89
C GLY A 17 42.74 -8.49 -22.82
N SER A 18 43.57 -8.50 -21.79
CA SER A 18 44.27 -9.69 -21.31
C SER A 18 43.68 -10.08 -19.95
N LYS A 19 42.99 -11.22 -19.90
CA LYS A 19 42.60 -11.86 -18.64
C LYS A 19 43.83 -12.47 -17.99
N GLU A 20 44.73 -11.64 -17.46
CA GLU A 20 45.76 -12.11 -16.54
C GLU A 20 45.10 -12.42 -15.20
N LYS A 21 45.22 -13.67 -14.75
CA LYS A 21 44.80 -14.04 -13.40
C LYS A 21 45.86 -13.49 -12.43
N GLU A 22 45.65 -12.25 -11.97
CA GLU A 22 46.45 -11.65 -10.90
C GLU A 22 46.39 -12.55 -9.65
N GLY A 23 47.54 -13.13 -9.29
CA GLY A 23 47.71 -13.86 -8.03
C GLY A 23 47.57 -12.94 -6.81
N PRO A 24 47.57 -13.50 -5.59
CA PRO A 24 47.50 -12.70 -4.37
C PRO A 24 48.59 -11.62 -4.31
N PRO A 25 48.25 -10.38 -3.94
CA PRO A 25 49.25 -9.36 -3.65
C PRO A 25 50.22 -9.82 -2.55
N ARG A 26 51.47 -9.35 -2.64
CA ARG A 26 52.54 -9.72 -1.69
C ARG A 26 52.11 -9.41 -0.25
N GLY A 27 52.12 -10.43 0.61
CA GLY A 27 51.73 -10.31 2.03
C GLY A 27 50.28 -10.71 2.35
N ILE A 28 49.51 -11.19 1.38
CA ILE A 28 48.14 -11.67 1.55
C ILE A 28 48.11 -13.20 1.34
N SER A 29 47.42 -13.93 2.21
CA SER A 29 47.28 -15.37 2.04
C SER A 29 46.37 -15.71 0.87
N GLU A 30 46.63 -16.84 0.21
CA GLU A 30 45.81 -17.31 -0.92
C GLU A 30 44.32 -17.39 -0.57
N GLU A 31 43.99 -17.87 0.63
CA GLU A 31 42.61 -17.95 1.13
C GLU A 31 41.94 -16.59 1.28
N THR A 32 42.67 -15.59 1.78
CA THR A 32 42.13 -14.23 1.95
C THR A 32 41.94 -13.53 0.61
N TRP A 33 42.84 -13.78 -0.35
CA TRP A 33 42.69 -13.31 -1.72
C TRP A 33 41.50 -13.92 -2.45
N GLN A 34 41.30 -15.24 -2.33
CA GLN A 34 40.15 -15.92 -2.92
C GLN A 34 38.82 -15.41 -2.34
N ARG A 35 38.75 -15.20 -1.01
CA ARG A 35 37.58 -14.58 -0.36
C ARG A 35 37.32 -13.17 -0.89
N PHE A 36 38.36 -12.37 -1.08
CA PHE A 36 38.26 -11.03 -1.64
C PHE A 36 37.73 -11.04 -3.09
N GLN A 37 38.24 -11.93 -3.94
CA GLN A 37 37.76 -12.07 -5.32
C GLN A 37 36.28 -12.48 -5.36
N HIS A 38 35.87 -13.43 -4.52
CA HIS A 38 34.48 -13.84 -4.42
C HIS A 38 33.56 -12.68 -3.95
N LEU A 39 34.01 -11.89 -2.97
CA LEU A 39 33.28 -10.69 -2.51
C LEU A 39 33.20 -9.62 -3.62
N ARG A 40 34.28 -9.40 -4.36
CA ARG A 40 34.35 -8.47 -5.50
C ARG A 40 33.38 -8.90 -6.60
N GLU A 41 33.37 -10.18 -6.96
CA GLU A 41 32.47 -10.74 -7.97
C GLU A 41 31.00 -10.60 -7.54
N ARG A 42 30.68 -10.95 -6.29
CA ARG A 42 29.34 -10.77 -5.72
C ARG A 42 28.91 -9.31 -5.76
N ARG A 43 29.79 -8.36 -5.42
CA ARG A 43 29.51 -6.92 -5.48
C ARG A 43 29.23 -6.47 -6.92
N LEU A 44 30.05 -6.90 -7.87
CA LEU A 44 29.85 -6.60 -9.30
C LEU A 44 28.52 -7.16 -9.80
N GLN A 45 28.16 -8.39 -9.43
CA GLN A 45 26.86 -8.97 -9.78
C GLN A 45 25.70 -8.18 -9.16
N CYS A 46 25.76 -7.84 -7.86
CA CYS A 46 24.73 -7.03 -7.22
C CYS A 46 24.58 -5.64 -7.87
N CYS A 47 25.69 -4.99 -8.22
CA CYS A 47 25.69 -3.71 -8.93
C CYS A 47 25.11 -3.83 -10.36
N LYS A 48 25.44 -4.89 -11.09
CA LYS A 48 24.86 -5.19 -12.42
C LYS A 48 23.34 -5.42 -12.33
N VAL A 49 22.90 -6.28 -11.41
CA VAL A 49 21.46 -6.55 -11.22
C VAL A 49 20.71 -5.28 -10.80
N SER A 50 21.30 -4.44 -9.95
CA SER A 50 20.71 -3.16 -9.55
C SER A 50 20.58 -2.19 -10.72
N THR A 51 21.63 -2.06 -11.54
CA THR A 51 21.63 -1.17 -12.72
C THR A 51 20.69 -1.67 -13.81
N GLU A 52 20.65 -2.97 -14.08
CA GLU A 52 19.69 -3.57 -15.03
C GLU A 52 18.23 -3.37 -14.59
N LYS A 53 17.93 -3.55 -13.29
CA LYS A 53 16.61 -3.27 -12.73
C LYS A 53 16.25 -1.80 -12.91
N ARG A 54 17.17 -0.89 -12.58
CA ARG A 54 16.97 0.56 -12.76
C ARG A 54 16.75 0.93 -14.23
N VAL A 55 17.54 0.38 -15.15
CA VAL A 55 17.38 0.61 -16.60
C VAL A 55 16.03 0.09 -17.09
N LYS A 56 15.60 -1.09 -16.62
CA LYS A 56 14.30 -1.66 -16.97
C LYS A 56 13.13 -0.81 -16.44
N GLU A 57 13.25 -0.28 -15.23
CA GLU A 57 12.24 0.63 -14.66
C GLU A 57 12.18 1.96 -15.41
N LEU A 58 13.34 2.55 -15.74
CA LEU A 58 13.41 3.77 -16.54
C LEU A 58 12.79 3.56 -17.93
N ARG A 59 13.12 2.44 -18.60
CA ARG A 59 12.50 2.08 -19.89
C ARG A 59 10.99 1.94 -19.76
N LYS A 60 10.49 1.24 -18.74
CA LYS A 60 9.04 1.12 -18.49
C LYS A 60 8.39 2.49 -18.28
N LYS A 61 8.96 3.32 -17.42
CA LYS A 61 8.44 4.66 -17.11
C LYS A 61 8.38 5.53 -18.37
N ALA A 62 9.43 5.51 -19.19
CA ALA A 62 9.46 6.21 -20.48
C ALA A 62 8.37 5.69 -21.43
N THR A 63 8.26 4.37 -21.59
CA THR A 63 7.23 3.78 -22.47
C THR A 63 5.81 4.05 -21.99
N THR A 64 5.56 4.03 -20.67
CA THR A 64 4.24 4.35 -20.10
C THR A 64 3.90 5.81 -20.32
N SER A 65 4.86 6.73 -20.08
CA SER A 65 4.66 8.17 -20.31
C SER A 65 4.37 8.48 -21.76
N VAL A 66 5.02 7.79 -22.70
CA VAL A 66 4.76 7.94 -24.14
C VAL A 66 3.36 7.44 -24.46
N LEU A 67 2.95 6.27 -23.95
CA LEU A 67 1.62 5.71 -24.17
C LEU A 67 0.47 6.56 -23.65
N ASP A 68 0.65 7.23 -22.50
CA ASP A 68 -0.41 8.04 -21.89
C ASP A 68 -0.79 9.26 -22.75
N ASN A 69 0.13 9.71 -23.62
CA ASN A 69 -0.13 10.81 -24.56
C ASN A 69 -0.89 10.38 -25.82
N PHE A 70 -0.91 9.08 -26.13
CA PHE A 70 -1.65 8.54 -27.28
C PHE A 70 -3.03 8.07 -26.83
N THR A 71 -4.07 8.80 -27.23
CA THR A 71 -5.47 8.49 -26.88
C THR A 71 -6.20 7.71 -27.98
N ARG A 72 -5.65 7.66 -29.20
CA ARG A 72 -6.21 6.91 -30.33
C ARG A 72 -5.53 5.55 -30.48
N ASP A 73 -6.34 4.51 -30.68
CA ASP A 73 -5.85 3.13 -30.85
C ASP A 73 -5.02 2.94 -32.13
N GLU A 74 -5.21 3.82 -33.13
CA GLU A 74 -4.47 3.83 -34.41
C GLU A 74 -2.99 4.23 -34.22
N GLU A 75 -2.73 5.28 -33.43
CA GLU A 75 -1.37 5.77 -33.14
C GLU A 75 -0.56 4.72 -32.35
N VAL A 76 -1.24 3.95 -31.49
CA VAL A 76 -0.64 2.82 -30.74
C VAL A 76 -0.38 1.60 -31.63
N ALA A 77 -1.06 1.47 -32.76
CA ALA A 77 -0.80 0.44 -33.76
C ALA A 77 0.42 0.80 -34.62
N GLU A 78 0.54 2.04 -35.07
CA GLU A 78 1.70 2.53 -35.83
C GLU A 78 3.02 2.41 -35.05
N LEU A 79 2.99 2.69 -33.74
CA LEU A 79 4.16 2.49 -32.86
C LEU A 79 4.59 1.01 -32.76
N ARG A 80 3.64 0.08 -32.87
CA ARG A 80 3.95 -1.36 -32.90
C ARG A 80 4.59 -1.77 -34.21
N ASP A 81 4.12 -1.21 -35.33
CA ASP A 81 4.68 -1.47 -36.66
C ASP A 81 6.10 -0.89 -36.79
N GLN A 82 6.39 0.20 -36.08
CA GLN A 82 7.74 0.77 -35.93
C GLN A 82 8.63 0.02 -34.93
N GLY A 83 8.15 -1.10 -34.35
CA GLY A 83 8.97 -1.99 -33.51
C GLY A 83 9.06 -1.61 -32.03
N VAL A 84 8.22 -0.69 -31.54
CA VAL A 84 8.14 -0.39 -30.10
C VAL A 84 7.48 -1.56 -29.37
N ILE A 85 8.30 -2.41 -28.72
CA ILE A 85 7.80 -3.56 -27.95
C ILE A 85 7.11 -3.07 -26.68
N LEU A 86 5.82 -2.78 -26.82
CA LEU A 86 4.91 -2.61 -25.70
C LEU A 86 4.67 -3.99 -25.10
N LYS A 87 5.35 -4.30 -24.00
CA LYS A 87 4.94 -5.42 -23.15
C LYS A 87 3.57 -5.09 -22.59
N LYS A 88 2.53 -5.44 -23.34
CA LYS A 88 1.14 -5.41 -22.90
C LYS A 88 1.10 -6.13 -21.55
N ALA A 89 0.81 -5.41 -20.48
CA ALA A 89 0.40 -6.03 -19.23
C ALA A 89 -0.71 -7.03 -19.58
N GLY A 90 -0.55 -8.26 -19.11
CA GLY A 90 -1.13 -9.47 -19.69
C GLY A 90 -2.54 -9.33 -20.27
N ASN A 91 -2.69 -9.88 -21.49
CA ASN A 91 -3.93 -10.41 -22.05
C ASN A 91 -5.21 -10.13 -21.24
N LYS A 92 -5.84 -8.98 -21.45
CA LYS A 92 -7.30 -8.90 -21.35
C LYS A 92 -7.86 -9.73 -22.50
N ARG A 93 -7.92 -11.05 -22.33
CA ARG A 93 -8.83 -11.89 -23.13
C ARG A 93 -10.23 -11.35 -22.87
N ARG A 94 -11.05 -11.21 -23.91
CA ARG A 94 -12.47 -10.88 -23.75
C ARG A 94 -13.04 -11.84 -22.68
N PRO A 95 -13.68 -11.35 -21.60
CA PRO A 95 -14.14 -12.24 -20.54
C PRO A 95 -15.10 -13.26 -21.14
N THR A 96 -14.69 -14.52 -21.18
CA THR A 96 -15.60 -15.64 -21.43
C THR A 96 -16.60 -15.67 -20.26
N GLU A 97 -17.87 -16.04 -20.49
CA GLU A 97 -18.91 -16.05 -19.44
C GLU A 97 -18.46 -16.78 -18.15
N PHE A 98 -17.63 -17.82 -18.30
CA PHE A 98 -16.99 -18.55 -17.21
C PHE A 98 -16.07 -17.68 -16.33
N SER A 99 -15.31 -16.76 -16.92
CA SER A 99 -14.48 -15.79 -16.20
C SER A 99 -15.34 -14.82 -15.40
N HIS A 100 -16.45 -14.35 -15.97
CA HIS A 100 -17.38 -13.43 -15.30
C HIS A 100 -18.11 -14.11 -14.14
N MET A 101 -18.47 -15.39 -14.30
CA MET A 101 -19.01 -16.23 -13.23
C MET A 101 -18.00 -16.43 -12.09
N GLN A 102 -16.75 -16.78 -12.40
CA GLN A 102 -15.70 -16.91 -11.37
C GLN A 102 -15.43 -15.59 -10.64
N GLU A 103 -15.47 -14.47 -11.35
CA GLU A 103 -15.31 -13.15 -10.75
C GLU A 103 -16.48 -12.81 -9.82
N LYS A 104 -17.73 -13.09 -10.23
CA LYS A 104 -18.91 -12.96 -9.35
C LYS A 104 -18.80 -13.83 -8.08
N ILE A 105 -18.32 -15.07 -8.21
CA ILE A 105 -18.12 -15.97 -7.05
C ILE A 105 -17.05 -15.39 -6.11
N LYS A 106 -15.95 -14.88 -6.65
CA LYS A 106 -14.89 -14.25 -5.85
C LYS A 106 -15.39 -12.99 -5.14
N VAL A 107 -16.15 -12.14 -5.82
CA VAL A 107 -16.75 -10.93 -5.24
C VAL A 107 -17.74 -11.32 -4.13
N LYS A 108 -18.61 -12.32 -4.35
CA LYS A 108 -19.52 -12.83 -3.32
C LYS A 108 -18.77 -13.35 -2.10
N LYS A 109 -17.74 -14.18 -2.30
CA LYS A 109 -16.90 -14.72 -1.21
C LYS A 109 -16.15 -13.62 -0.45
N GLY A 110 -15.72 -12.56 -1.14
CA GLY A 110 -15.13 -11.37 -0.51
C GLY A 110 -16.13 -10.58 0.33
N ASN A 111 -17.35 -10.40 -0.18
CA ASN A 111 -18.42 -9.71 0.53
C ASN A 111 -18.88 -10.47 1.77
N GLU A 112 -18.94 -11.79 1.70
CA GLU A 112 -19.31 -12.65 2.83
C GLU A 112 -18.31 -12.54 3.99
N LYS A 113 -17.00 -12.52 3.70
CA LYS A 113 -15.97 -12.27 4.72
C LYS A 113 -16.13 -10.90 5.38
N ARG A 114 -16.35 -9.86 4.57
CA ARG A 114 -16.58 -8.48 5.06
C ARG A 114 -17.83 -8.40 5.94
N TRP A 115 -18.88 -9.13 5.56
CA TRP A 115 -20.12 -9.22 6.34
C TRP A 115 -19.90 -9.94 7.68
N ASN A 116 -19.22 -11.10 7.68
CA ASN A 116 -18.91 -11.84 8.90
C ASN A 116 -18.02 -11.04 9.88
N GLU A 117 -17.06 -10.28 9.36
CA GLU A 117 -16.25 -9.35 10.16
C GLU A 117 -17.12 -8.24 10.76
N LEU A 118 -18.03 -7.64 9.98
CA LEU A 118 -18.93 -6.58 10.46
C LEU A 118 -19.92 -7.09 11.50
N GLN A 119 -20.43 -8.31 11.36
CA GLN A 119 -21.40 -8.92 12.27
C GLN A 119 -20.88 -9.01 13.71
N GLN A 120 -19.55 -9.10 13.91
CA GLN A 120 -18.93 -9.06 15.24
C GLN A 120 -19.16 -7.72 15.95
N TYR A 121 -19.21 -6.61 15.19
CA TYR A 121 -19.40 -5.27 15.71
C TYR A 121 -20.87 -4.91 15.96
N PHE A 122 -21.81 -5.58 15.28
CA PHE A 122 -23.24 -5.45 15.55
C PHE A 122 -23.58 -5.90 16.98
N ASN A 123 -23.03 -7.04 17.41
CA ASN A 123 -23.34 -7.61 18.71
C ASN A 123 -22.65 -6.87 19.87
N SER A 124 -21.50 -6.22 19.64
CA SER A 124 -20.84 -5.40 20.67
C SER A 124 -21.57 -4.09 20.96
N ALA A 125 -22.35 -3.58 20.00
CA ALA A 125 -23.09 -2.32 20.15
C ALA A 125 -24.34 -2.46 21.03
N VAL A 126 -24.83 -3.69 21.26
CA VAL A 126 -26.02 -3.98 22.09
C VAL A 126 -25.81 -3.54 23.55
N HIS A 127 -24.57 -3.51 24.06
CA HIS A 127 -24.29 -2.98 25.40
C HIS A 127 -24.31 -1.45 25.49
N LEU A 128 -24.35 -0.73 24.36
CA LEU A 128 -24.47 0.73 24.38
C LEU A 128 -25.94 1.16 24.50
N GLU A 129 -26.88 0.37 23.96
CA GLU A 129 -28.32 0.58 24.12
C GLU A 129 -28.78 0.39 25.58
N GLU A 130 -28.09 -0.40 26.42
CA GLU A 130 -28.44 -0.53 27.85
C GLU A 130 -28.11 0.71 28.70
N HIS A 131 -27.21 1.59 28.24
CA HIS A 131 -26.88 2.85 28.94
C HIS A 131 -27.86 4.00 28.63
N GLU A 132 -28.96 3.70 27.97
CA GLU A 132 -30.09 4.60 27.68
C GLU A 132 -30.91 5.05 28.92
N THR A 133 -30.48 4.68 30.12
CA THR A 133 -31.23 4.90 31.36
C THR A 133 -30.57 5.96 32.26
N ALA A 134 -30.66 7.24 31.88
CA ALA A 134 -30.65 8.39 32.82
C ALA A 134 -30.75 9.76 32.13
N HIS A 135 -30.28 9.89 30.89
CA HIS A 135 -30.18 11.17 30.18
C HIS A 135 -30.79 11.10 28.78
N MET A 136 -32.01 10.58 28.70
CA MET A 136 -32.84 10.62 27.48
C MET A 136 -33.24 12.07 27.16
N LYS A 137 -32.27 12.84 26.64
CA LYS A 137 -32.53 14.03 25.86
C LYS A 137 -33.36 13.58 24.67
N TYR A 138 -34.61 14.02 24.63
CA TYR A 138 -35.53 13.94 23.51
C TYR A 138 -34.78 13.81 22.17
N ILE A 139 -34.69 12.59 21.64
CA ILE A 139 -34.18 12.38 20.29
C ILE A 139 -35.30 12.87 19.38
N PRO A 140 -35.07 13.91 18.57
CA PRO A 140 -36.11 14.44 17.71
C PRO A 140 -36.54 13.36 16.74
N LYS A 141 -37.84 13.05 16.72
CA LYS A 141 -38.42 12.01 15.85
C LYS A 141 -37.94 12.16 14.41
N ASN A 142 -37.72 11.05 13.73
CA ASN A 142 -37.34 11.08 12.32
C ASN A 142 -38.55 11.51 11.45
N LYS A 143 -38.30 11.96 10.21
CA LYS A 143 -39.39 12.36 9.29
C LYS A 143 -40.31 11.18 8.98
N ILE A 144 -39.75 9.97 8.85
CA ILE A 144 -40.49 8.73 8.58
C ILE A 144 -41.41 8.37 9.75
N GLU A 145 -40.91 8.48 10.99
CA GLU A 145 -41.69 8.24 12.21
C GLU A 145 -42.87 9.20 12.35
N ARG A 146 -42.66 10.51 12.10
CA ARG A 146 -43.76 11.49 12.11
C ARG A 146 -44.83 11.13 11.08
N ASN A 147 -44.42 10.73 9.88
CA ASN A 147 -45.35 10.34 8.83
C ASN A 147 -46.10 9.05 9.18
N LEU A 148 -45.46 8.11 9.86
CA LEU A 148 -46.07 6.88 10.35
C LEU A 148 -47.16 7.20 11.39
N GLU A 149 -46.88 8.09 12.34
CA GLU A 149 -47.88 8.55 13.32
C GLU A 149 -49.10 9.21 12.66
N VAL A 150 -48.88 10.04 11.64
CA VAL A 150 -49.97 10.66 10.86
C VAL A 150 -50.78 9.58 10.13
N ALA A 151 -50.11 8.62 9.47
CA ALA A 151 -50.78 7.53 8.76
C ALA A 151 -51.64 6.65 9.68
N LEU A 152 -51.16 6.37 10.90
CA LEU A 152 -51.91 5.63 11.91
C LEU A 152 -53.13 6.41 12.42
N LYS A 153 -52.97 7.72 12.68
CA LYS A 153 -54.09 8.59 13.07
C LYS A 153 -55.18 8.66 12.00
N GLU A 154 -54.77 8.72 10.73
CA GLU A 154 -55.66 8.72 9.57
C GLU A 154 -56.16 7.31 9.20
N LYS A 155 -55.76 6.26 9.95
CA LYS A 155 -56.11 4.84 9.73
C LYS A 155 -55.76 4.31 8.33
N LYS A 156 -54.71 4.85 7.70
CA LYS A 156 -54.18 4.41 6.40
C LYS A 156 -53.12 3.32 6.59
N PHE A 157 -53.57 2.10 6.88
CA PHE A 157 -52.69 0.98 7.24
C PHE A 157 -51.67 0.61 6.16
N GLU A 158 -52.09 0.55 4.88
CA GLU A 158 -51.19 0.21 3.77
C GLU A 158 -50.00 1.19 3.64
N LEU A 159 -50.26 2.47 3.86
CA LEU A 159 -49.22 3.50 3.83
C LEU A 159 -48.31 3.40 5.05
N SER A 160 -48.89 3.13 6.23
CA SER A 160 -48.12 2.90 7.45
C SER A 160 -47.15 1.74 7.33
N GLU A 161 -47.56 0.62 6.71
CA GLU A 161 -46.68 -0.53 6.50
C GLU A 161 -45.50 -0.20 5.57
N LYS A 162 -45.74 0.57 4.50
CA LYS A 162 -44.66 1.03 3.60
C LYS A 162 -43.66 1.91 4.34
N LEU A 163 -44.14 2.86 5.13
CA LEU A 163 -43.28 3.72 5.96
C LEU A 163 -42.52 2.93 7.02
N ASN A 164 -43.14 1.90 7.61
CA ASN A 164 -42.47 1.03 8.57
C ASN A 164 -41.32 0.24 7.92
N LYS A 165 -41.52 -0.32 6.72
CA LYS A 165 -40.44 -1.00 5.99
C LYS A 165 -39.27 -0.05 5.70
N GLN A 166 -39.57 1.18 5.29
CA GLN A 166 -38.55 2.21 5.06
C GLN A 166 -37.81 2.60 6.35
N LEU A 167 -38.52 2.68 7.48
CA LEU A 167 -37.90 2.94 8.79
C LEU A 167 -36.94 1.80 9.16
N MET A 168 -37.37 0.54 9.02
CA MET A 168 -36.52 -0.62 9.29
C MET A 168 -35.28 -0.67 8.40
N GLU A 169 -35.40 -0.32 7.11
CA GLU A 169 -34.26 -0.20 6.19
C GLU A 169 -33.28 0.89 6.64
N HIS A 170 -33.81 2.05 7.06
CA HIS A 170 -33.01 3.16 7.57
C HIS A 170 -32.27 2.76 8.86
N ASP A 171 -32.97 2.17 9.83
CA ASP A 171 -32.38 1.76 11.11
C ASP A 171 -31.31 0.68 10.90
N PHE A 172 -31.56 -0.25 9.97
CA PHE A 172 -30.54 -1.21 9.56
C PHE A 172 -29.31 -0.53 8.95
N ALA A 173 -29.51 0.46 8.06
CA ALA A 173 -28.41 1.21 7.47
C ALA A 173 -27.59 1.98 8.52
N VAL A 174 -28.23 2.58 9.52
CA VAL A 174 -27.56 3.25 10.65
C VAL A 174 -26.72 2.24 11.44
N LYS A 175 -27.27 1.05 11.75
CA LYS A 175 -26.53 0.00 12.45
C LYS A 175 -25.32 -0.49 11.64
N VAL A 176 -25.46 -0.64 10.32
CA VAL A 176 -24.33 -0.97 9.42
C VAL A 176 -23.26 0.13 9.47
N ALA A 177 -23.65 1.41 9.42
CA ALA A 177 -22.72 2.53 9.47
C ALA A 177 -21.93 2.55 10.79
N GLN A 178 -22.61 2.40 11.93
CA GLN A 178 -21.98 2.31 13.25
C GLN A 178 -21.00 1.13 13.35
N ALA A 179 -21.38 -0.04 12.83
CA ALA A 179 -20.50 -1.21 12.81
C ALA A 179 -19.22 -0.97 11.98
N VAL A 180 -19.34 -0.24 10.86
CA VAL A 180 -18.18 0.16 10.03
C VAL A 180 -17.29 1.15 10.79
N GLU A 181 -17.87 2.16 11.45
CA GLU A 181 -17.14 3.12 12.27
C GLU A 181 -16.36 2.42 13.40
N CYS A 182 -16.99 1.49 14.12
CA CYS A 182 -16.34 0.68 15.17
C CYS A 182 -15.17 -0.16 14.63
N ARG A 183 -15.34 -0.77 13.45
CA ARG A 183 -14.29 -1.53 12.76
C ARG A 183 -13.11 -0.64 12.41
N ASP A 184 -13.37 0.51 11.81
CA ASP A 184 -12.33 1.41 11.34
C ASP A 184 -11.60 2.06 12.52
N TYR A 185 -12.30 2.40 13.60
CA TYR A 185 -11.71 2.82 14.87
C TYR A 185 -10.77 1.76 15.44
N SER A 186 -11.21 0.49 15.48
CA SER A 186 -10.39 -0.63 15.97
C SER A 186 -9.09 -0.80 15.16
N LYS A 187 -9.17 -0.64 13.82
CA LYS A 187 -8.00 -0.67 12.93
C LYS A 187 -7.05 0.50 13.17
N ILE A 188 -7.59 1.71 13.28
CA ILE A 188 -6.80 2.92 13.56
C ILE A 188 -6.12 2.79 14.92
N LYS A 189 -6.84 2.36 15.96
CA LYS A 189 -6.28 2.13 17.30
C LYS A 189 -5.18 1.08 17.32
N GLY A 190 -5.39 -0.07 16.66
CA GLY A 190 -4.35 -1.09 16.54
C GLY A 190 -3.07 -0.56 15.88
N ALA A 191 -3.20 0.24 14.81
CA ALA A 191 -2.06 0.85 14.12
C ALA A 191 -1.36 1.94 14.96
N GLU A 192 -2.13 2.77 15.69
CA GLU A 192 -1.59 3.75 16.64
C GLU A 192 -0.78 3.07 17.76
N ASP A 193 -1.31 1.98 18.33
CA ASP A 193 -0.66 1.22 19.38
C ASP A 193 0.61 0.53 18.89
N GLU A 194 0.60 -0.05 17.68
CA GLU A 194 1.79 -0.63 17.08
C GLU A 194 2.86 0.43 16.85
N LYS A 195 2.47 1.60 16.33
CA LYS A 195 3.38 2.75 16.16
C LYS A 195 3.94 3.22 17.50
N ALA A 196 3.12 3.27 18.56
CA ALA A 196 3.57 3.60 19.90
C ALA A 196 4.55 2.55 20.45
N LYS A 197 4.29 1.25 20.26
CA LYS A 197 5.22 0.17 20.61
C LYS A 197 6.54 0.30 19.86
N ARG A 198 6.52 0.53 18.55
CA ARG A 198 7.74 0.75 17.74
C ARG A 198 8.53 1.96 18.22
N ARG A 199 7.87 3.06 18.59
CA ARG A 199 8.54 4.24 19.20
C ARG A 199 9.18 3.89 20.55
N LYS A 200 8.53 3.08 21.38
CA LYS A 200 9.09 2.60 22.67
C LYS A 200 10.32 1.72 22.45
N GLN A 201 10.28 0.79 21.48
CA GLN A 201 11.39 -0.11 21.15
C GLN A 201 12.54 0.59 20.42
N SER A 202 12.25 1.63 19.65
CA SER A 202 13.23 2.40 18.87
C SER A 202 14.05 3.38 19.71
N LYS A 203 13.88 3.44 21.04
CA LYS A 203 14.75 4.23 21.91
C LYS A 203 16.18 3.67 21.77
N PRO A 204 17.11 4.40 21.13
CA PRO A 204 18.44 3.86 20.90
C PRO A 204 19.15 3.68 22.24
N HIS A 205 19.85 2.57 22.42
CA HIS A 205 20.61 2.28 23.65
C HIS A 205 21.60 3.41 24.02
N TRP A 206 22.09 4.17 23.04
CA TRP A 206 23.00 5.30 23.25
C TRP A 206 22.33 6.58 23.81
N ALA A 207 21.00 6.70 23.74
CA ALA A 207 20.29 7.93 24.11
C ALA A 207 20.10 8.10 25.63
N PHE A 208 20.52 7.13 26.45
CA PHE A 208 20.35 7.19 27.91
C PHE A 208 21.65 7.05 28.72
N GLU A 209 22.77 6.71 28.08
CA GLU A 209 23.96 6.29 28.84
C GLU A 209 24.90 7.44 29.22
N GLN A 210 24.78 8.64 28.64
CA GLN A 210 25.67 9.76 28.97
C GLN A 210 25.38 10.33 30.37
N LYS A 211 24.13 10.69 30.70
CA LYS A 211 23.84 11.29 32.03
C LYS A 211 23.97 10.27 33.18
N ALA A 212 23.53 9.03 32.98
CA ALA A 212 23.70 7.96 33.95
C ALA A 212 25.19 7.61 34.20
N ARG A 213 26.04 7.65 33.17
CA ARG A 213 27.50 7.47 33.33
C ARG A 213 28.18 8.59 34.12
N TRP A 214 27.76 9.84 33.94
CA TRP A 214 28.36 10.96 34.67
C TRP A 214 27.89 11.00 36.12
N GLU A 215 26.64 10.61 36.41
CA GLU A 215 26.15 10.47 37.78
C GLU A 215 26.79 9.28 38.52
N SER A 216 27.09 8.16 37.83
CA SER A 216 27.87 7.06 38.44
C SER A 216 29.37 7.34 38.57
N LYS A 217 29.94 8.26 37.80
CA LYS A 217 31.37 8.61 37.84
C LYS A 217 31.71 9.75 38.80
N GLY A 218 30.70 10.45 39.34
CA GLY A 218 30.86 11.50 40.33
C GLY A 218 30.87 11.04 41.79
N ASN A 219 30.75 9.74 42.06
CA ASN A 219 30.76 9.15 43.40
C ASN A 219 32.04 8.35 43.65
N MET A 220 33.19 8.98 43.37
CA MET A 220 34.53 8.43 43.59
C MET A 220 35.43 9.49 44.20
#